data_AF-A0A6I4I8S6-F1
#
_entry.id   AF-A0A6I4I8S6-F1
#
_cell.length_a   1.000
_cell.length_b   1.000
_cell.length_c   1.000
_cell.angle_alpha   90.00
_cell.angle_beta   90.00
_cell.angle_gamma   90.00
#
_symmetry.space_group_name_H-M   'P 1'
#
loop_
_entity.id
_entity.type
_entity.pdbx_description
1 polymer ?
#
loop_
_entity_poly.entity_id
_entity_poly.type
_entity_poly.pdbx_seq_one_letter_code
_entity_poly.pdbx_strand_id
1 'polypeptide(L)'
;MSGQDQQPLNQVYWLRGQKVMIDEDVAALFQINLGVLRRAVSRNKRRFPPDFLFTPTSEEWLQLERQAGSSLRIGGGQIPLVFTEAGLLMASGVIKSDVAVKISIEIINGFFQIAKNINR
;
A
#
# COMPACT_ATOMS: atom_id res chain seq x y z
N MET A 1 16.39 22.39 16.44
CA MET A 1 16.78 21.93 15.09
C MET A 1 17.73 20.76 15.33
N SER A 2 17.38 19.51 15.11
CA SER A 2 16.70 18.92 13.95
C SER A 2 15.91 17.70 14.45
N GLY A 3 14.58 17.86 14.55
CA GLY A 3 13.70 16.69 14.56
C GLY A 3 13.90 16.00 13.23
N GLN A 4 14.27 14.72 13.26
CA GLN A 4 14.37 13.95 12.05
C GLN A 4 12.96 13.90 11.44
N ASP A 5 12.74 14.72 10.41
CA ASP A 5 11.65 14.55 9.44
C ASP A 5 11.93 13.23 8.70
N GLN A 6 11.72 12.10 9.39
CA GLN A 6 11.72 10.79 8.78
C GLN A 6 10.43 10.71 7.97
N GLN A 7 10.51 11.13 6.71
CA GLN A 7 9.47 10.87 5.74
C GLN A 7 9.18 9.35 5.75
N PRO A 8 7.92 8.90 5.89
CA PRO A 8 7.59 7.50 5.70
C PRO A 8 7.99 7.11 4.29
N LEU A 9 8.90 6.14 4.18
CA LEU A 9 9.36 5.65 2.89
C LEU A 9 8.19 4.88 2.27
N ASN A 10 7.69 5.33 1.12
CA ASN A 10 6.68 4.62 0.32
C ASN A 10 7.30 3.33 -0.26
N GLN A 11 7.54 2.33 0.60
CA GLN A 11 8.29 1.14 0.25
C GLN A 11 7.40 0.11 -0.41
N VAL A 12 7.98 -0.59 -1.38
CA VAL A 12 7.36 -1.71 -2.07
C VAL A 12 8.10 -2.98 -1.67
N TYR A 13 7.35 -3.97 -1.22
CA TYR A 13 7.87 -5.27 -0.81
C TYR A 13 7.43 -6.35 -1.80
N TRP A 14 8.10 -7.50 -1.77
CA TRP A 14 7.70 -8.70 -2.50
C TRP A 14 7.07 -9.72 -1.56
N LEU A 15 5.83 -10.13 -1.85
CA LEU A 15 5.12 -11.15 -1.10
C LEU A 15 4.18 -11.92 -2.02
N ARG A 16 4.06 -13.24 -1.85
CA ARG A 16 3.21 -14.10 -2.70
C ARG A 16 3.45 -13.92 -4.22
N GLY A 17 4.69 -13.64 -4.63
CA GLY A 17 5.04 -13.44 -6.05
C GLY A 17 4.56 -12.11 -6.65
N GLN A 18 4.13 -11.15 -5.84
CA GLN A 18 3.67 -9.84 -6.29
C GLN A 18 4.25 -8.70 -5.44
N LYS A 19 4.22 -7.49 -5.99
CA LYS A 19 4.57 -6.25 -5.29
C LYS A 19 3.44 -5.84 -4.35
N VAL A 20 3.79 -5.50 -3.12
CA VAL A 20 2.84 -5.13 -2.07
C VAL A 20 3.33 -3.95 -1.23
N MET A 21 2.40 -3.26 -0.57
CA MET A 21 2.67 -2.21 0.41
C MET A 21 1.86 -2.46 1.69
N ILE A 22 2.43 -2.14 2.85
CA ILE A 22 1.70 -2.19 4.13
C ILE A 22 0.81 -0.96 4.29
N ASP A 23 -0.19 -1.04 5.18
CA ASP A 23 -1.16 0.03 5.36
C ASP A 23 -0.57 1.34 5.92
N GLU A 24 0.51 1.29 6.71
CA GLU A 24 1.26 2.49 7.09
C GLU A 24 1.84 3.22 5.87
N ASP A 25 2.53 2.50 4.98
CA ASP A 25 3.16 3.06 3.78
C ASP A 25 2.10 3.55 2.78
N VAL A 26 0.96 2.86 2.68
CA VAL A 26 -0.17 3.31 1.85
C VAL A 26 -0.80 4.58 2.41
N ALA A 27 -0.96 4.70 3.73
CA ALA A 27 -1.49 5.89 4.36
C ALA A 27 -0.56 7.10 4.15
N ALA A 28 0.74 6.87 4.28
CA ALA A 28 1.79 7.83 3.96
C ALA A 28 1.75 8.29 2.49
N LEU A 29 1.67 7.34 1.55
CA LEU A 29 1.58 7.60 0.12
C LEU A 29 0.38 8.50 -0.22
N PHE A 30 -0.78 8.22 0.37
CA PHE A 30 -2.00 9.02 0.20
C PHE A 30 -2.03 10.31 1.05
N GLN A 31 -1.01 10.55 1.89
CA GLN A 31 -0.93 11.67 2.83
C GLN A 31 -2.14 11.76 3.77
N ILE A 32 -2.59 10.61 4.26
CA ILE A 32 -3.70 10.50 5.21
C ILE A 32 -3.27 9.74 6.47
N ASN A 33 -4.04 9.89 7.54
CA ASN A 33 -3.83 9.09 8.73
C ASN A 33 -4.23 7.62 8.48
N LEU A 34 -3.47 6.67 9.05
CA LEU A 34 -3.72 5.24 8.96
C LEU A 34 -5.15 4.83 9.35
N GLY A 35 -5.71 5.45 10.39
CA GLY A 35 -7.10 5.21 10.81
C GLY A 35 -8.13 5.65 9.76
N VAL A 36 -7.84 6.68 8.95
CA VAL A 36 -8.70 7.10 7.84
C VAL A 36 -8.68 6.04 6.74
N LEU A 37 -7.50 5.55 6.37
CA LEU A 37 -7.35 4.46 5.40
C LEU A 37 -8.12 3.21 5.83
N ARG A 38 -7.87 2.71 7.04
CA ARG A 38 -8.53 1.50 7.57
C ARG A 38 -10.05 1.66 7.64
N ARG A 39 -10.57 2.85 8.00
CA ARG A 39 -12.01 3.15 7.98
C ARG A 39 -12.58 3.15 6.57
N ALA A 40 -11.90 3.76 5.60
CA ALA A 40 -12.35 3.82 4.21
C ALA A 40 -12.45 2.41 3.61
N VAL A 41 -11.43 1.57 3.85
CA VAL A 41 -11.42 0.14 3.46
C VAL A 41 -12.57 -0.62 4.11
N SER A 42 -12.73 -0.48 5.44
CA SER A 42 -13.76 -1.21 6.19
C SER A 42 -15.19 -0.89 5.71
N ARG A 43 -15.45 0.36 5.31
CA ARG A 43 -16.75 0.76 4.73
C ARG A 43 -16.97 0.23 3.31
N ASN A 44 -15.90 -0.14 2.61
CA ASN A 44 -15.92 -0.53 1.21
C ASN A 44 -15.37 -1.95 0.97
N LYS A 45 -15.47 -2.86 1.95
CA LYS A 45 -14.90 -4.23 1.90
C LYS A 45 -15.20 -5.00 0.61
N ARG A 46 -16.37 -4.79 -0.02
CA ARG A 46 -16.72 -5.41 -1.31
C ARG A 46 -15.75 -5.08 -2.46
N ARG A 47 -14.98 -3.99 -2.36
CA ARG A 47 -13.95 -3.59 -3.33
C ARG A 47 -12.58 -4.23 -3.05
N PHE A 48 -12.42 -4.90 -1.92
CA PHE A 48 -11.15 -5.46 -1.45
C PHE A 48 -11.28 -6.97 -1.28
N PRO A 49 -11.33 -7.74 -2.38
CA PRO A 49 -11.22 -9.19 -2.29
C PRO A 49 -9.86 -9.61 -1.69
N PRO A 50 -9.70 -10.86 -1.23
CA PRO A 50 -8.47 -11.33 -0.57
C PRO A 50 -7.19 -11.15 -1.39
N ASP A 51 -7.28 -11.14 -2.71
CA ASP A 51 -6.12 -10.94 -3.60
C ASP A 51 -5.68 -9.46 -3.70
N PHE A 52 -6.50 -8.53 -3.20
CA PHE A 52 -6.23 -7.09 -3.27
C PHE A 52 -5.76 -6.55 -1.92
N LEU A 53 -6.29 -7.12 -0.84
CA LEU A 53 -6.02 -6.73 0.53
C LEU A 53 -6.09 -7.96 1.43
N PHE A 54 -5.04 -8.17 2.21
CA PHE A 54 -4.99 -9.28 3.15
C PHE A 54 -4.17 -8.94 4.38
N THR A 55 -4.36 -9.71 5.45
CA THR A 55 -3.44 -9.73 6.58
C THR A 55 -2.40 -10.82 6.30
N PRO A 56 -1.09 -10.52 6.37
CA PRO A 56 -0.06 -11.52 6.18
C PRO A 56 -0.07 -12.54 7.32
N THR A 57 0.35 -13.77 7.04
CA THR A 57 0.64 -14.75 8.09
C THR A 57 1.85 -14.32 8.91
N SER A 58 2.09 -14.96 10.06
CA SER A 58 3.30 -14.70 10.86
C SER A 58 4.60 -14.91 10.07
N GLU A 59 4.64 -15.92 9.20
CA GLU A 59 5.82 -16.19 8.35
C GLU A 59 6.00 -15.12 7.27
N GLU A 60 4.90 -14.72 6.63
CA GLU A 60 4.88 -13.64 5.64
C GLU A 60 5.27 -12.31 6.27
N TRP A 61 4.86 -12.09 7.52
CA TRP A 61 5.24 -10.91 8.28
C TRP A 61 6.74 -10.87 8.55
N LEU A 62 7.33 -11.98 9.03
CA LEU A 62 8.78 -12.10 9.19
C LEU A 62 9.53 -11.92 7.86
N GLN A 63 8.92 -12.31 6.73
CA GLN A 63 9.48 -12.05 5.40
C GLN A 63 9.46 -10.55 5.05
N LEU A 64 8.38 -9.83 5.38
CA LEU A 64 8.28 -8.38 5.17
C LEU A 64 9.27 -7.63 6.07
N GLU A 65 9.37 -8.00 7.35
CA GLU A 65 10.36 -7.47 8.31
C GLU A 65 11.79 -7.57 7.77
N ARG A 66 12.16 -8.74 7.23
CA ARG A 66 13.48 -8.93 6.63
C ARG A 66 13.72 -8.05 5.40
N GLN A 67 12.69 -7.78 4.59
CA GLN A 67 12.82 -6.94 3.40
C GLN A 67 12.96 -5.46 3.75
N ALA A 68 12.22 -4.99 4.75
CA ALA A 68 12.29 -3.60 5.18
C ALA A 68 13.55 -3.29 6.01
N GLY A 69 14.18 -4.31 6.59
CA GLY A 69 15.27 -4.14 7.55
C GLY A 69 14.82 -3.29 8.75
N SER A 70 15.64 -2.33 9.18
CA SER A 70 15.36 -1.46 10.33
C SER A 70 14.20 -0.46 10.13
N SER A 71 13.57 -0.44 8.95
CA SER A 71 12.59 0.60 8.58
C SER A 71 11.14 0.25 8.95
N LEU A 72 10.81 -1.03 9.17
CA LEU A 72 9.51 -1.42 9.69
C LEU A 72 9.43 -1.05 11.18
N ARG A 73 8.87 0.11 11.48
CA ARG A 73 8.59 0.56 12.85
C ARG A 73 7.24 -0.01 13.27
N ILE A 74 7.26 -1.19 13.86
CA ILE A 74 6.06 -1.84 14.39
C ILE A 74 5.74 -1.20 15.75
N GLY A 75 4.89 -0.18 15.74
CA GLY A 75 4.27 0.30 16.97
C GLY A 75 3.24 -0.72 17.46
N GLY A 76 3.56 -1.48 18.52
CA GLY A 76 2.55 -2.16 19.32
C GLY A 76 2.10 -3.57 18.90
N GLY A 77 2.85 -4.26 18.03
CA GLY A 77 2.63 -5.70 17.77
C GLY A 77 1.40 -6.06 16.93
N GLN A 78 0.76 -5.08 16.27
CA GLN A 78 -0.36 -5.35 15.37
C GLN A 78 0.15 -5.67 13.97
N ILE A 79 -0.25 -6.82 13.43
CA ILE A 79 0.04 -7.21 12.05
C ILE A 79 -0.71 -6.24 11.10
N PRO A 80 -0.03 -5.53 10.19
CA PRO A 80 -0.67 -4.57 9.31
C PRO A 80 -1.47 -5.25 8.21
N LEU A 81 -2.34 -4.47 7.56
CA LEU A 81 -2.93 -4.89 6.29
C LEU A 81 -1.93 -4.69 5.16
N VAL A 82 -1.94 -5.59 4.19
CA VAL A 82 -1.07 -5.57 3.02
C VAL A 82 -1.92 -5.37 1.77
N PHE A 83 -1.56 -4.37 0.97
CA PHE A 83 -2.21 -4.01 -0.27
C PHE A 83 -1.36 -4.42 -1.48
N THR A 84 -2.00 -4.96 -2.50
CA THR A 84 -1.40 -5.15 -3.83
C THR A 84 -1.59 -3.90 -4.70
N GLU A 85 -1.03 -3.87 -5.92
CA GLU A 85 -1.27 -2.78 -6.87
C GLU A 85 -2.77 -2.56 -7.15
N ALA A 86 -3.53 -3.65 -7.31
CA ALA A 86 -4.98 -3.58 -7.46
C ALA A 86 -5.68 -3.06 -6.19
N GLY A 87 -5.17 -3.44 -5.01
CA GLY A 87 -5.61 -2.89 -3.73
C GLY A 87 -5.37 -1.38 -3.60
N LEU A 88 -4.19 -0.90 -4.02
CA LEU A 88 -3.87 0.54 -4.08
C LEU A 88 -4.84 1.28 -4.99
N LEU A 89 -5.11 0.72 -6.18
CA LEU A 89 -6.06 1.30 -7.11
C LEU A 89 -7.47 1.38 -6.49
N MET A 90 -7.94 0.33 -5.81
CA MET A 90 -9.22 0.36 -5.10
C MET A 90 -9.24 1.36 -3.94
N ALA A 91 -8.13 1.50 -3.20
CA ALA A 91 -7.97 2.50 -2.15
C ALA A 91 -8.10 3.92 -2.70
N SER A 92 -7.48 4.20 -3.85
CA SER A 92 -7.56 5.51 -4.50
C SER A 92 -8.98 5.91 -4.90
N GLY A 93 -9.84 4.94 -5.22
CA GLY A 93 -11.24 5.18 -5.56
C GLY A 93 -12.17 5.41 -4.36
N VAL A 94 -11.75 5.04 -3.14
CA VAL A 94 -12.54 5.24 -1.91
C VAL A 94 -12.02 6.38 -1.03
N ILE A 95 -10.76 6.78 -1.24
CA ILE A 95 -10.15 7.95 -0.60
C ILE A 95 -10.43 9.18 -1.46
N LYS A 96 -11.10 10.18 -0.88
CA LYS A 96 -11.40 11.44 -1.57
C LYS A 96 -10.29 12.46 -1.31
N SER A 97 -9.23 12.44 -2.12
CA SER A 97 -8.18 13.47 -2.09
C SER A 97 -7.53 13.63 -3.47
N ASP A 98 -7.02 14.82 -3.77
CA ASP A 98 -6.28 15.08 -5.01
C ASP A 98 -5.03 14.19 -5.13
N VAL A 99 -4.42 13.84 -4.00
CA VAL A 99 -3.29 12.90 -3.93
C VAL A 99 -3.73 11.51 -4.40
N ALA A 100 -4.88 11.02 -3.92
CA ALA A 100 -5.42 9.72 -4.33
C ALA A 100 -5.76 9.69 -5.83
N VAL A 101 -6.33 10.78 -6.36
CA VAL A 101 -6.60 10.91 -7.80
C VAL A 101 -5.31 10.82 -8.61
N LYS A 102 -4.26 11.55 -8.22
CA LYS A 102 -2.95 11.52 -8.91
C LYS A 102 -2.35 10.10 -8.92
N ILE A 103 -2.32 9.42 -7.78
CA ILE A 103 -1.80 8.05 -7.67
C ILE A 103 -2.57 7.09 -8.57
N SER A 104 -3.90 7.21 -8.64
CA SER A 104 -4.72 6.37 -9.52
C SER A 104 -4.33 6.53 -11.00
N ILE A 105 -4.07 7.77 -11.42
CA ILE A 105 -3.65 8.11 -12.79
C ILE A 105 -2.26 7.53 -13.08
N GLU A 106 -1.33 7.64 -12.14
CA GLU A 106 0.03 7.09 -12.28
C GLU A 106 0.03 5.57 -12.43
N ILE A 107 -0.73 4.85 -11.59
CA ILE A 107 -0.87 3.39 -11.66
C ILE A 107 -1.44 2.98 -13.03
N ILE A 108 -2.53 3.63 -13.46
CA ILE A 108 -3.19 3.32 -14.74
C ILE A 108 -2.28 3.63 -15.93
N ASN A 109 -1.57 4.76 -15.91
CA ASN A 109 -0.63 5.12 -16.96
C ASN A 109 0.52 4.10 -17.06
N GLY A 110 1.07 3.66 -15.92
CA GLY A 110 2.08 2.61 -15.88
C GLY A 110 1.62 1.33 -16.58
N PHE A 111 0.39 0.89 -16.29
CA PHE A 111 -0.20 -0.28 -16.93
C PHE A 111 -0.34 -0.11 -18.45
N PHE A 112 -0.86 1.03 -18.92
CA PHE A 112 -1.03 1.27 -20.36
C PHE A 112 0.30 1.33 -21.13
N GLN A 113 1.37 1.82 -20.50
CA GLN A 113 2.68 1.86 -21.16
C GLN A 113 3.25 0.45 -21.38
N ILE A 114 3.07 -0.46 -20.42
CA ILE A 114 3.43 -1.88 -20.59
C ILE A 114 2.59 -2.51 -21.71
N ALA A 115 1.27 -2.30 -21.68
CA ALA A 115 0.36 -2.86 -22.69
C ALA A 115 0.69 -2.38 -24.11
N LYS A 116 1.13 -1.12 -24.29
CA LYS A 116 1.60 -0.62 -25.59
C LYS A 116 2.87 -1.32 -26.08
N ASN A 117 3.80 -1.64 -25.17
CA ASN A 117 5.06 -2.28 -25.52
C ASN A 117 4.90 -3.76 -25.88
N ILE A 118 3.85 -4.43 -25.41
CA ILE A 118 3.53 -5.83 -25.78
C ILE A 118 2.99 -5.92 -27.23
N ASN A 119 2.33 -4.87 -27.71
CA ASN A 119 1.69 -4.83 -29.03
C ASN A 119 2.56 -4.18 -30.12
N ARG A 120 3.87 -4.05 -29.88
CA ARG A 120 4.87 -3.55 -30.85
C ARG A 120 5.85 -4.66 -31.19
#